data_AF-F1L9M7-F1
#
_entry.id   AF-F1L9M7-F1
#
_cell.length_a   1.000
_cell.length_b   1.000
_cell.length_c   1.000
_cell.angle_alpha   90.00
_cell.angle_beta   90.00
_cell.angle_gamma   90.00
#
_symmetry.space_group_name_H-M   'P 1'
#
loop_
_entity.id
_entity.type
_entity.pdbx_description
1 polymer ?
#
loop_
_entity_poly.entity_id
_entity_poly.type
_entity_poly.pdbx_seq_one_letter_code
_entity_poly.pdbx_strand_id
1 'polypeptide(L)'
;MRYLSFVLCALIWVVNGEDCVDKVDFCHNIVHFKTCGLYQSQVNCRKSCKLCDKPMPPAPPTEDPSCNDTYRYCQQSFYLCGQYPYWEQKCRKTCELCGQTTVPSAKGTNSAQTTNSRREERPTATPEQERPTTRPSGTKGPGTATAVSCNNVRNQRFTPESRNVVLNRHNELRSMVANGTVKDASGQYLKSGKNIYELRWDCDMEERAQNWADTCRYGHSTYEYRKNGGENIYKWSKSDTYDSIDTNMLRATGMWWDEIKLINMTNAEDYIMNNKILGVAGHWSQQAWGATTKLGCGIANCSDGAWYATHVVCHYYVAGNRFKDQIYEFGNGCSNDSECTTYKNSTCNTRNKLCLQPRK
;
A
#
# COMPACT_ATOMS: atom_id res chain seq x y z
N MET A 1 -26.86 -66.97 -25.48
CA MET A 1 -27.19 -65.53 -25.46
C MET A 1 -27.50 -65.12 -24.02
N ARG A 2 -26.77 -64.17 -23.43
CA ARG A 2 -27.25 -63.28 -22.35
C ARG A 2 -26.54 -61.93 -22.53
N TYR A 3 -27.31 -60.85 -22.48
CA TYR A 3 -26.79 -59.48 -22.53
C TYR A 3 -26.28 -59.07 -21.15
N LEU A 4 -25.30 -58.18 -21.11
CA LEU A 4 -24.88 -57.44 -19.92
C LEU A 4 -24.72 -55.98 -20.31
N SER A 5 -25.46 -55.10 -19.64
CA SER A 5 -25.65 -53.71 -20.05
C SER A 5 -24.49 -52.80 -19.67
N PHE A 6 -24.36 -51.69 -20.39
CA PHE A 6 -23.49 -50.58 -20.02
C PHE A 6 -23.85 -50.00 -18.64
N VAL A 7 -22.83 -49.65 -17.86
CA VAL A 7 -22.91 -48.59 -16.84
C VAL A 7 -21.75 -47.63 -17.12
N LEU A 8 -22.05 -46.53 -17.82
CA LEU A 8 -21.07 -45.50 -18.11
C LEU A 8 -20.96 -44.57 -16.89
N CYS A 9 -19.94 -44.78 -16.06
CA CYS A 9 -19.77 -44.01 -14.82
C CYS A 9 -19.20 -42.62 -15.12
N ALA A 10 -20.09 -41.64 -15.32
CA ALA A 10 -19.70 -40.24 -15.53
C ALA A 10 -19.21 -39.62 -14.22
N LEU A 11 -17.88 -39.45 -14.10
CA LEU A 11 -17.26 -38.73 -12.98
C LEU A 11 -17.55 -37.22 -13.08
N ILE A 12 -18.68 -36.80 -12.50
CA ILE A 12 -18.97 -35.39 -12.27
C ILE A 12 -18.01 -34.88 -11.18
N TRP A 13 -16.96 -34.18 -11.60
CA TRP A 13 -16.10 -33.43 -10.69
C TRP A 13 -16.88 -32.23 -10.13
N VAL A 14 -17.39 -32.37 -8.91
CA VAL A 14 -17.86 -31.23 -8.12
C VAL A 14 -16.64 -30.41 -7.71
N VAL A 15 -16.39 -29.32 -8.42
CA VAL A 15 -15.37 -28.35 -8.04
C VAL A 15 -15.93 -27.54 -6.87
N ASN A 16 -15.52 -27.87 -5.64
CA ASN A 16 -15.98 -27.18 -4.45
C ASN A 16 -15.56 -25.70 -4.49
N GLY A 17 -16.53 -24.79 -4.33
CA GLY A 17 -16.33 -23.35 -4.44
C GLY A 17 -15.57 -22.69 -3.28
N GLU A 18 -14.96 -23.46 -2.39
CA GLU A 18 -14.34 -22.97 -1.15
C GLU A 18 -12.91 -22.43 -1.37
N ASP A 19 -12.21 -22.89 -2.41
CA ASP A 19 -10.79 -22.56 -2.66
C ASP A 19 -10.52 -21.13 -3.19
N CYS A 20 -11.54 -20.38 -3.62
CA CYS A 20 -11.34 -19.02 -4.15
C CYS A 20 -11.37 -17.93 -3.08
N VAL A 21 -10.30 -17.86 -2.29
CA VAL A 21 -10.02 -16.76 -1.36
C VAL A 21 -8.88 -15.87 -1.85
N ASP A 22 -8.87 -14.62 -1.39
CA ASP A 22 -7.66 -13.81 -1.36
C ASP A 22 -6.86 -14.20 -0.11
N LYS A 23 -5.55 -14.38 -0.25
CA LYS A 23 -4.63 -14.85 0.80
C LYS A 23 -3.90 -13.71 1.52
N VAL A 24 -4.10 -12.46 1.07
CA VAL A 24 -3.46 -11.25 1.61
C VAL A 24 -4.42 -10.05 1.54
N ASP A 25 -4.45 -9.22 2.58
CA ASP A 25 -5.46 -8.18 2.77
C ASP A 25 -5.24 -6.91 1.93
N PHE A 26 -4.30 -6.95 0.98
CA PHE A 26 -3.97 -5.85 0.09
C PHE A 26 -4.36 -6.07 -1.38
N CYS A 27 -5.12 -7.14 -1.68
CA CYS A 27 -5.50 -7.48 -3.05
C CYS A 27 -6.34 -6.42 -3.79
N HIS A 28 -6.98 -5.49 -3.08
CA HIS A 28 -7.57 -4.28 -3.68
C HIS A 28 -6.54 -3.39 -4.39
N ASN A 29 -5.31 -3.27 -3.88
CA ASN A 29 -4.22 -2.53 -4.53
C ASN A 29 -3.87 -3.19 -5.88
N ILE A 30 -3.83 -4.52 -5.92
CA ILE A 30 -3.49 -5.31 -7.10
C ILE A 30 -4.51 -5.09 -8.23
N VAL A 31 -5.79 -5.01 -7.89
CA VAL A 31 -6.86 -4.65 -8.83
C VAL A 31 -6.75 -3.18 -9.27
N HIS A 32 -6.55 -2.26 -8.31
CA HIS A 32 -6.48 -0.82 -8.56
C HIS A 32 -5.30 -0.43 -9.47
N PHE A 33 -4.10 -0.94 -9.18
CA PHE A 33 -2.88 -0.74 -9.97
C PHE A 33 -2.77 -1.68 -11.19
N LYS A 34 -3.79 -2.53 -11.42
CA LYS A 34 -3.90 -3.45 -12.57
C LYS A 34 -2.79 -4.51 -12.66
N THR A 35 -2.16 -4.84 -11.54
CA THR A 35 -1.06 -5.83 -11.44
C THR A 35 -1.53 -7.27 -11.24
N CYS A 36 -2.82 -7.55 -11.45
CA CYS A 36 -3.40 -8.90 -11.49
C CYS A 36 -2.76 -9.85 -12.52
N GLY A 37 -1.91 -9.36 -13.43
CA GLY A 37 -1.12 -10.18 -14.35
C GLY A 37 0.07 -10.91 -13.71
N LEU A 38 0.66 -10.37 -12.62
CA LEU A 38 1.84 -10.96 -11.99
C LEU A 38 1.53 -12.30 -11.33
N TYR A 39 2.45 -13.26 -11.37
CA TYR A 39 2.33 -14.58 -10.73
C TYR A 39 1.91 -14.48 -9.25
N GLN A 40 2.56 -13.64 -8.45
CA GLN A 40 2.21 -13.45 -7.04
C GLN A 40 0.78 -12.92 -6.85
N SER A 41 0.32 -12.05 -7.75
CA SER A 41 -1.09 -11.61 -7.80
C SER A 41 -2.04 -12.75 -8.17
N GLN A 42 -1.68 -13.56 -9.15
CA GLN A 42 -2.48 -14.70 -9.61
C GLN A 42 -2.57 -15.84 -8.58
N VAL A 43 -1.59 -15.97 -7.68
CA VAL A 43 -1.56 -16.98 -6.61
C VAL A 43 -2.25 -16.50 -5.32
N ASN A 44 -2.08 -15.22 -4.96
CA ASN A 44 -2.51 -14.68 -3.67
C ASN A 44 -3.79 -13.83 -3.73
N CYS A 45 -4.18 -13.32 -4.90
CA CYS A 45 -5.31 -12.39 -5.06
C CYS A 45 -6.39 -12.92 -6.02
N ARG A 46 -6.67 -14.23 -5.96
CA ARG A 46 -7.54 -14.92 -6.93
C ARG A 46 -8.98 -14.42 -6.94
N LYS A 47 -9.53 -14.04 -5.77
CA LYS A 47 -10.91 -13.57 -5.65
C LYS A 47 -11.03 -12.12 -6.13
N SER A 48 -10.17 -11.23 -5.65
CA SER A 48 -10.10 -9.83 -6.09
C SER A 48 -9.82 -9.70 -7.60
N CYS A 49 -8.86 -10.47 -8.15
CA CYS A 49 -8.49 -10.43 -9.55
C CYS A 49 -9.44 -11.21 -10.49
N LYS A 50 -10.53 -11.82 -9.98
CA LYS A 50 -11.49 -12.63 -10.75
C LYS A 50 -10.82 -13.77 -11.52
N LEU A 51 -10.04 -14.57 -10.79
CA LEU A 51 -9.26 -15.70 -11.30
C LEU A 51 -9.75 -17.06 -10.77
N CYS A 52 -10.86 -17.10 -10.02
CA CYS A 52 -11.42 -18.32 -9.43
C CYS A 52 -11.50 -19.48 -10.43
N ASP A 53 -12.11 -19.21 -11.59
CA ASP A 53 -12.42 -20.18 -12.65
C ASP A 53 -11.23 -20.47 -13.57
N LYS A 54 -10.08 -19.81 -13.35
CA LYS A 54 -8.85 -20.04 -14.10
C LYS A 54 -7.95 -21.01 -13.35
N PRO A 55 -7.22 -21.91 -14.04
CA PRO A 55 -6.20 -22.72 -13.37
C PRO A 55 -5.20 -21.84 -12.62
N MET A 56 -4.57 -22.38 -11.58
CA MET A 56 -3.41 -21.74 -10.98
C MET A 56 -2.31 -21.64 -12.05
N PRO A 57 -1.64 -20.50 -12.23
CA PRO A 57 -0.50 -20.44 -13.14
C PRO A 57 0.58 -21.43 -12.69
N PRO A 58 1.30 -22.09 -13.60
CA PRO A 58 2.49 -22.85 -13.25
C PRO A 58 3.51 -21.92 -12.57
N ALA A 59 4.31 -22.46 -11.65
CA ALA A 59 5.41 -21.70 -11.08
C ALA A 59 6.36 -21.20 -12.20
N PRO A 60 6.87 -19.96 -12.14
CA PRO A 60 7.84 -19.47 -13.11
C PRO A 60 9.07 -20.41 -13.17
N PRO A 61 9.65 -20.62 -14.35
CA PRO A 61 10.81 -21.51 -14.49
C PRO A 61 12.00 -21.04 -13.64
N THR A 62 12.80 -22.00 -13.17
CA THR A 62 14.01 -21.74 -12.38
C THR A 62 15.02 -20.90 -13.17
N GLU A 63 15.71 -20.00 -12.46
CA GLU A 63 16.06 -18.68 -13.01
C GLU A 63 17.35 -18.57 -13.82
N ASP A 64 17.36 -17.54 -14.66
CA ASP A 64 18.56 -16.76 -15.00
C ASP A 64 19.26 -16.28 -13.70
N PRO A 65 20.51 -16.71 -13.41
CA PRO A 65 21.23 -16.33 -12.19
C PRO A 65 21.47 -14.82 -12.01
N SER A 66 21.30 -14.01 -13.06
CA SER A 66 21.43 -12.55 -13.02
C SER A 66 20.13 -11.82 -12.62
N CYS A 67 19.00 -12.53 -12.55
CA CYS A 67 17.75 -12.00 -12.01
C CYS A 67 17.49 -12.57 -10.61
N ASN A 68 17.41 -11.70 -9.60
CA ASN A 68 17.01 -12.07 -8.25
C ASN A 68 16.24 -10.94 -7.56
N ASP A 69 15.57 -11.28 -6.46
CA ASP A 69 15.06 -10.31 -5.51
C ASP A 69 16.17 -10.00 -4.49
N THR A 70 16.63 -8.75 -4.46
CA THR A 70 17.64 -8.26 -3.49
C THR A 70 17.01 -7.77 -2.18
N TYR A 71 15.67 -7.67 -2.12
CA TYR A 71 14.93 -7.41 -0.88
C TYR A 71 14.22 -8.67 -0.39
N ARG A 72 14.54 -9.10 0.84
CA ARG A 72 14.10 -10.37 1.41
C ARG A 72 12.58 -10.53 1.60
N TYR A 73 11.79 -9.47 1.44
CA TYR A 73 10.32 -9.50 1.60
C TYR A 73 9.54 -9.22 0.31
N CYS A 74 10.17 -9.27 -0.87
CA CYS A 74 9.49 -9.00 -2.13
C CYS A 74 8.19 -9.83 -2.30
N GLN A 75 8.20 -11.12 -1.98
CA GLN A 75 7.02 -11.98 -2.09
C GLN A 75 5.86 -11.59 -1.13
N GLN A 76 6.12 -10.86 -0.04
CA GLN A 76 5.08 -10.26 0.80
C GLN A 76 4.73 -8.82 0.37
N SER A 77 5.58 -8.18 -0.43
CA SER A 77 5.48 -6.77 -0.86
C SER A 77 5.18 -6.60 -2.37
N PHE A 78 4.70 -7.65 -3.05
CA PHE A 78 4.46 -7.63 -4.51
C PHE A 78 3.41 -6.60 -4.98
N TYR A 79 2.64 -6.00 -4.06
CA TYR A 79 1.76 -4.87 -4.34
C TYR A 79 2.50 -3.57 -4.68
N LEU A 80 3.81 -3.49 -4.42
CA LEU A 80 4.65 -2.34 -4.76
C LEU A 80 5.09 -2.34 -6.24
N CYS A 81 4.94 -3.46 -6.94
CA CYS A 81 5.27 -3.59 -8.36
C CYS A 81 4.37 -2.70 -9.24
N GLY A 82 4.94 -2.07 -10.27
CA GLY A 82 4.21 -1.23 -11.23
C GLY A 82 3.83 0.17 -10.73
N GLN A 83 4.31 0.58 -9.56
CA GLN A 83 4.04 1.90 -8.96
C GLN A 83 5.30 2.57 -8.38
N TYR A 84 6.25 1.77 -7.88
CA TYR A 84 7.42 2.24 -7.17
C TYR A 84 8.71 1.67 -7.79
N PRO A 85 9.31 2.33 -8.79
CA PRO A 85 10.51 1.86 -9.50
C PRO A 85 11.71 1.49 -8.63
N TYR A 86 11.84 2.08 -7.44
CA TYR A 86 12.85 1.73 -6.45
C TYR A 86 12.67 0.30 -5.89
N TRP A 87 11.42 -0.09 -5.63
CA TRP A 87 11.07 -1.41 -5.13
C TRP A 87 11.10 -2.45 -6.23
N GLU A 88 10.62 -2.11 -7.43
CA GLU A 88 10.75 -2.91 -8.65
C GLU A 88 12.22 -3.31 -8.94
N GLN A 89 13.17 -2.40 -8.76
CA GLN A 89 14.60 -2.69 -8.90
C GLN A 89 15.16 -3.62 -7.81
N LYS A 90 14.59 -3.60 -6.60
CA LYS A 90 14.92 -4.54 -5.52
C LYS A 90 14.19 -5.89 -5.64
N CYS A 91 13.07 -5.92 -6.37
CA CYS A 91 12.15 -7.04 -6.49
C CYS A 91 11.96 -7.50 -7.93
N ARG A 92 13.05 -7.58 -8.72
CA ARG A 92 12.98 -7.84 -10.17
C ARG A 92 12.39 -9.20 -10.52
N LYS A 93 12.59 -10.23 -9.69
CA LYS A 93 11.97 -11.54 -9.86
C LYS A 93 10.48 -11.46 -9.53
N THR A 94 10.15 -10.99 -8.33
CA THR A 94 8.77 -10.87 -7.85
C THR A 94 7.88 -10.00 -8.76
N CYS A 95 8.43 -8.92 -9.32
CA CYS A 95 7.74 -8.00 -10.21
C CYS A 95 7.84 -8.39 -11.71
N GLU A 96 8.41 -9.55 -12.05
CA GLU A 96 8.52 -10.07 -13.43
C GLU A 96 9.29 -9.15 -14.40
N LEU A 97 10.35 -8.51 -13.87
CA LEU A 97 11.23 -7.57 -14.58
C LEU A 97 12.58 -8.20 -15.00
N CYS A 98 12.69 -9.53 -14.96
CA CYS A 98 13.80 -10.26 -15.55
C CYS A 98 13.84 -10.01 -17.07
N GLY A 99 15.05 -9.96 -17.65
CA GLY A 99 15.26 -9.60 -19.06
C GLY A 99 15.03 -8.11 -19.42
N GLN A 100 14.36 -7.31 -18.58
CA GLN A 100 14.19 -5.87 -18.82
C GLN A 100 15.45 -5.10 -18.41
N THR A 101 16.03 -4.34 -19.36
CA THR A 101 17.24 -3.52 -19.15
C THR A 101 16.94 -2.06 -18.79
N THR A 102 15.73 -1.57 -19.06
CA THR A 102 15.23 -0.26 -18.60
C THR A 102 13.79 -0.39 -18.10
N VAL A 103 13.42 0.41 -17.09
CA VAL A 103 12.09 0.37 -16.48
C VAL A 103 11.06 1.03 -17.41
N PRO A 104 9.87 0.44 -17.64
CA PRO A 104 8.76 1.12 -18.28
C PRO A 104 8.30 2.33 -17.45
N SER A 105 8.75 3.53 -17.83
CA SER A 105 8.24 4.78 -17.24
C SER A 105 6.71 4.80 -17.36
N ALA A 106 6.02 5.11 -16.26
CA ALA A 106 4.57 4.95 -16.10
C ALA A 106 3.78 5.57 -17.25
N LYS A 107 3.38 4.73 -18.22
CA LYS A 107 2.62 5.15 -19.40
C LYS A 107 1.12 4.96 -19.18
N GLY A 108 0.37 5.99 -19.55
CA GLY A 108 -1.08 5.90 -19.66
C GLY A 108 -1.53 4.93 -20.74
N THR A 109 -2.83 4.65 -20.72
CA THR A 109 -3.55 3.82 -21.69
C THR A 109 -3.26 4.17 -23.15
N ASN A 110 -3.06 3.16 -23.98
CA ASN A 110 -3.93 2.96 -25.15
C ASN A 110 -3.91 1.52 -25.67
N SER A 111 -4.90 1.20 -26.51
CA SER A 111 -5.22 -0.15 -26.96
C SER A 111 -4.72 -0.42 -28.38
N ALA A 112 -4.28 -1.68 -28.58
CA ALA A 112 -4.34 -2.49 -29.80
C ALA A 112 -3.68 -2.05 -31.13
N GLN A 113 -3.26 -3.11 -31.83
CA GLN A 113 -3.20 -3.32 -33.29
C GLN A 113 -1.96 -2.95 -34.14
N THR A 114 -1.57 -3.98 -34.88
CA THR A 114 -0.92 -4.02 -36.21
C THR A 114 0.46 -3.40 -36.42
N THR A 115 1.42 -4.32 -36.56
CA THR A 115 2.64 -4.15 -37.35
C THR A 115 2.33 -3.85 -38.82
N ASN A 116 3.08 -2.94 -39.46
CA ASN A 116 3.70 -3.27 -40.74
C ASN A 116 4.98 -2.45 -41.01
N SER A 117 5.79 -2.91 -41.95
CA SER A 117 7.12 -2.35 -42.26
C SER A 117 7.16 -1.62 -43.60
N ARG A 118 7.89 -0.49 -43.67
CA ARG A 118 8.72 -0.16 -44.83
C ARG A 118 9.81 0.88 -44.52
N ARG A 119 10.95 0.73 -45.19
CA ARG A 119 11.93 1.80 -45.44
C ARG A 119 11.40 2.74 -46.51
N GLU A 120 11.87 3.98 -46.52
CA GLU A 120 12.41 4.61 -47.73
C GLU A 120 13.43 5.70 -47.36
N GLU A 121 14.16 6.25 -48.33
CA GLU A 121 15.55 6.72 -48.13
C GLU A 121 15.76 8.25 -48.27
N ARG A 122 16.99 8.69 -47.96
CA ARG A 122 17.43 10.09 -47.86
C ARG A 122 18.19 10.55 -49.11
N PRO A 123 18.00 11.82 -49.55
CA PRO A 123 19.02 12.59 -50.27
C PRO A 123 19.91 13.47 -49.36
N THR A 124 21.20 13.57 -49.70
CA THR A 124 22.22 14.55 -49.23
C THR A 124 22.09 15.89 -49.98
N ALA A 125 22.71 17.04 -49.66
CA ALA A 125 23.35 17.65 -48.45
C ALA A 125 23.32 19.20 -48.71
N THR A 126 24.17 20.18 -48.32
CA THR A 126 25.42 20.45 -47.54
C THR A 126 25.53 22.01 -47.43
N PRO A 127 26.48 22.68 -46.72
CA PRO A 127 27.49 22.25 -45.76
C PRO A 127 27.37 22.99 -44.39
N GLU A 128 28.48 23.16 -43.65
CA GLU A 128 28.57 23.50 -42.23
C GLU A 128 29.12 24.92 -41.95
N GLN A 129 28.68 25.56 -40.86
CA GLN A 129 29.35 26.70 -40.22
C GLN A 129 29.29 26.58 -38.69
N GLU A 130 30.36 27.02 -38.01
CA GLU A 130 30.67 26.67 -36.62
C GLU A 130 30.15 27.67 -35.56
N ARG A 131 29.69 27.11 -34.43
CA ARG A 131 29.94 27.58 -33.04
C ARG A 131 29.19 28.87 -32.59
N PRO A 132 28.90 29.09 -31.28
CA PRO A 132 29.24 28.31 -30.08
C PRO A 132 28.07 27.57 -29.41
N THR A 133 28.43 26.63 -28.53
CA THR A 133 27.51 25.78 -27.76
C THR A 133 27.12 26.39 -26.40
N THR A 134 25.84 26.77 -26.24
CA THR A 134 25.23 27.00 -24.92
C THR A 134 24.45 25.76 -24.50
N ARG A 135 24.79 25.19 -23.34
CA ARG A 135 24.24 23.92 -22.83
C ARG A 135 22.99 24.15 -21.97
N PRO A 136 21.78 23.73 -22.38
CA PRO A 136 20.61 23.75 -21.49
C PRO A 136 20.84 22.78 -20.32
N SER A 137 20.63 23.25 -19.10
CA SER A 137 20.91 22.45 -17.89
C SER A 137 19.77 21.51 -17.55
N GLY A 138 20.05 20.21 -17.60
CA GLY A 138 19.39 19.14 -16.83
C GLY A 138 17.87 19.19 -16.67
N THR A 139 17.14 18.54 -17.59
CA THR A 139 15.78 18.08 -17.31
C THR A 139 15.78 17.14 -16.10
N LYS A 140 15.16 17.56 -15.00
CA LYS A 140 14.95 16.69 -13.83
C LYS A 140 13.99 15.56 -14.20
N GLY A 141 14.50 14.34 -14.25
CA GLY A 141 13.67 13.13 -14.31
C GLY A 141 12.78 13.00 -13.06
N PRO A 142 11.75 12.12 -13.09
CA PRO A 142 10.88 11.89 -11.94
C PRO A 142 11.72 11.39 -10.75
N GLY A 143 11.68 12.15 -9.65
CA GLY A 143 12.49 11.86 -8.47
C GLY A 143 12.19 10.49 -7.89
N THR A 144 13.22 9.67 -7.71
CA THR A 144 13.12 8.44 -6.93
C THR A 144 12.74 8.79 -5.48
N ALA A 145 11.71 8.14 -4.95
CA ALA A 145 11.35 8.28 -3.55
C ALA A 145 12.46 7.67 -2.68
N THR A 146 13.34 8.52 -2.15
CA THR A 146 14.47 8.11 -1.31
C THR A 146 13.95 7.45 -0.03
N ALA A 147 14.48 6.27 0.30
CA ALA A 147 14.11 5.56 1.53
C ALA A 147 14.43 6.39 2.78
N VAL A 148 13.52 6.40 3.75
CA VAL A 148 13.63 7.30 4.91
C VAL A 148 14.68 6.77 5.90
N SER A 149 15.78 7.49 6.06
CA SER A 149 16.78 7.19 7.10
C SER A 149 16.54 8.06 8.34
N CYS A 150 16.37 7.43 9.49
CA CYS A 150 16.14 8.08 10.78
C CYS A 150 17.31 7.84 11.74
N ASN A 151 18.45 8.46 11.44
CA ASN A 151 19.72 8.24 12.14
C ASN A 151 19.71 8.67 13.63
N ASN A 152 18.64 9.33 14.08
CA ASN A 152 18.42 9.76 15.46
C ASN A 152 17.68 8.72 16.33
N VAL A 153 17.08 7.69 15.73
CA VAL A 153 16.29 6.69 16.48
C VAL A 153 17.23 5.68 17.15
N ARG A 154 17.34 5.77 18.49
CA ARG A 154 18.32 4.99 19.28
C ARG A 154 18.14 3.48 19.18
N ASN A 155 16.90 3.00 19.34
CA ASN A 155 16.54 1.59 19.27
C ASN A 155 15.93 1.21 17.90
N GLN A 156 16.53 1.69 16.81
CA GLN A 156 15.99 1.54 15.45
C GLN A 156 15.71 0.07 15.09
N ARG A 157 14.43 -0.30 14.99
CA ARG A 157 13.99 -1.61 14.47
C ARG A 157 13.73 -1.57 12.97
N PHE A 158 13.16 -0.48 12.47
CA PHE A 158 12.80 -0.31 11.06
C PHE A 158 14.04 -0.01 10.22
N THR A 159 14.25 -0.77 9.14
CA THR A 159 15.13 -0.33 8.05
C THR A 159 14.45 0.83 7.29
N PRO A 160 15.20 1.64 6.51
CA PRO A 160 14.61 2.60 5.59
C PRO A 160 13.57 1.97 4.65
N GLU A 161 13.81 0.73 4.26
CA GLU A 161 12.88 -0.15 3.56
C GLU A 161 11.58 -0.40 4.35
N SER A 162 11.64 -0.94 5.57
CA SER A 162 10.45 -1.24 6.38
C SER A 162 9.58 -0.01 6.67
N ARG A 163 10.19 1.18 6.85
CA ARG A 163 9.42 2.45 6.96
C ARG A 163 8.58 2.72 5.73
N ASN A 164 9.19 2.61 4.55
CA ASN A 164 8.52 2.83 3.27
C ASN A 164 7.39 1.81 3.04
N VAL A 165 7.56 0.54 3.45
CA VAL A 165 6.49 -0.48 3.37
C VAL A 165 5.24 -0.05 4.16
N VAL A 166 5.43 0.39 5.41
CA VAL A 166 4.33 0.84 6.29
C VAL A 166 3.71 2.16 5.83
N LEU A 167 4.55 3.12 5.42
CA LEU A 167 4.10 4.43 4.94
C LEU A 167 3.30 4.33 3.64
N ASN A 168 3.79 3.55 2.67
CA ASN A 168 3.08 3.28 1.43
C ASN A 168 1.73 2.62 1.70
N ARG A 169 1.68 1.62 2.57
CA ARG A 169 0.42 0.94 2.92
C ARG A 169 -0.62 1.91 3.51
N HIS A 170 -0.23 2.80 4.42
CA HIS A 170 -1.14 3.83 4.93
C HIS A 170 -1.61 4.78 3.82
N ASN A 171 -0.72 5.22 2.92
CA ASN A 171 -1.07 6.14 1.84
C ASN A 171 -1.92 5.49 0.74
N GLU A 172 -1.77 4.20 0.48
CA GLU A 172 -2.65 3.43 -0.41
C GLU A 172 -4.08 3.37 0.15
N LEU A 173 -4.23 3.04 1.44
CA LEU A 173 -5.54 3.00 2.12
C LEU A 173 -6.21 4.40 2.14
N ARG A 174 -5.41 5.46 2.31
CA ARG A 174 -5.88 6.85 2.20
C ARG A 174 -6.26 7.25 0.76
N SER A 175 -5.55 6.74 -0.25
CA SER A 175 -5.92 6.88 -1.67
C SER A 175 -7.27 6.21 -1.96
N MET A 176 -7.58 5.07 -1.33
CA MET A 176 -8.91 4.44 -1.46
C MET A 176 -10.03 5.32 -0.92
N VAL A 177 -9.81 6.03 0.20
CA VAL A 177 -10.76 7.04 0.71
C VAL A 177 -10.90 8.19 -0.28
N ALA A 178 -9.79 8.70 -0.80
CA ALA A 178 -9.77 9.79 -1.77
C ALA A 178 -10.49 9.43 -3.10
N ASN A 179 -10.55 8.15 -3.44
CA ASN A 179 -11.24 7.62 -4.62
C ASN A 179 -12.63 7.02 -4.34
N GLY A 180 -13.10 6.95 -3.09
CA GLY A 180 -14.39 6.36 -2.73
C GLY A 180 -14.48 4.84 -2.97
N THR A 181 -13.36 4.11 -2.86
CA THR A 181 -13.29 2.66 -3.16
C THR A 181 -13.25 1.77 -1.91
N VAL A 182 -13.24 2.36 -0.71
CA VAL A 182 -13.40 1.66 0.57
C VAL A 182 -14.85 1.21 0.73
N LYS A 183 -15.09 0.07 1.39
CA LYS A 183 -16.43 -0.42 1.74
C LYS A 183 -16.65 -0.50 3.24
N ASP A 184 -17.89 -0.26 3.66
CA ASP A 184 -18.36 -0.41 5.03
C ASP A 184 -18.88 -1.84 5.34
N ALA A 185 -19.38 -2.07 6.56
CA ALA A 185 -19.93 -3.37 6.97
C ALA A 185 -21.14 -3.84 6.15
N SER A 186 -21.90 -2.93 5.54
CA SER A 186 -23.00 -3.24 4.63
C SER A 186 -22.53 -3.58 3.20
N GLY A 187 -21.22 -3.47 2.93
CA GLY A 187 -20.63 -3.66 1.62
C GLY A 187 -20.88 -2.50 0.66
N GLN A 188 -21.44 -1.38 1.12
CA GLN A 188 -21.60 -0.15 0.37
C GLN A 188 -20.27 0.60 0.30
N TYR A 189 -20.06 1.37 -0.77
CA TYR A 189 -18.87 2.22 -0.88
C TYR A 189 -18.99 3.47 0.00
N LEU A 190 -17.90 3.82 0.70
CA LEU A 190 -17.82 5.08 1.43
C LEU A 190 -17.90 6.27 0.49
N LYS A 191 -18.40 7.40 0.99
CA LYS A 191 -18.32 8.69 0.28
C LYS A 191 -16.85 9.02 0.03
N SER A 192 -16.49 9.49 -1.17
CA SER A 192 -15.13 9.91 -1.47
C SER A 192 -14.70 11.09 -0.59
N GLY A 193 -13.39 11.16 -0.29
CA GLY A 193 -12.79 12.24 0.47
C GLY A 193 -11.97 13.21 -0.39
N LYS A 194 -12.20 14.51 -0.23
CA LYS A 194 -11.25 15.56 -0.63
C LYS A 194 -10.33 15.89 0.55
N ASN A 195 -9.28 16.69 0.33
CA ASN A 195 -8.35 17.10 1.40
C ASN A 195 -7.78 15.92 2.22
N ILE A 196 -7.63 14.73 1.61
CA ILE A 196 -6.93 13.60 2.23
C ILE A 196 -5.44 13.81 2.01
N TYR A 197 -4.68 14.02 3.08
CA TYR A 197 -3.25 14.29 2.98
C TYR A 197 -2.40 13.01 2.94
N GLU A 198 -1.35 13.04 2.14
CA GLU A 198 -0.32 12.00 2.14
C GLU A 198 0.48 12.08 3.44
N LEU A 199 0.65 10.93 4.11
CA LEU A 199 1.48 10.83 5.29
C LEU A 199 2.95 10.81 4.87
N ARG A 200 3.78 11.58 5.58
CA ARG A 200 5.25 11.44 5.58
C ARG A 200 5.72 10.78 6.87
N TRP A 201 6.77 9.97 6.78
CA TRP A 201 7.40 9.42 7.98
C TRP A 201 8.09 10.53 8.79
N ASP A 202 8.02 10.43 10.11
CA ASP A 202 8.62 11.37 11.07
C ASP A 202 9.46 10.59 12.08
N CYS A 203 10.77 10.83 12.05
CA CYS A 203 11.75 10.07 12.83
C CYS A 203 11.60 10.28 14.35
N ASP A 204 11.17 11.46 14.79
CA ASP A 204 10.97 11.73 16.21
C ASP A 204 9.69 11.03 16.72
N MET A 205 8.68 10.88 15.86
CA MET A 205 7.48 10.08 16.15
C MET A 205 7.81 8.58 16.19
N GLU A 206 8.68 8.08 15.30
CA GLU A 206 9.23 6.73 15.41
C GLU A 206 9.98 6.52 16.74
N GLU A 207 10.88 7.43 17.14
CA GLU A 207 11.62 7.27 18.41
C GLU A 207 10.65 7.15 19.61
N ARG A 208 9.60 7.99 19.67
CA ARG A 208 8.60 7.93 20.75
C ARG A 208 7.73 6.66 20.69
N ALA A 209 7.29 6.25 19.51
CA ALA A 209 6.50 5.03 19.34
C ALA A 209 7.33 3.77 19.64
N GLN A 210 8.60 3.74 19.24
CA GLN A 210 9.54 2.66 19.53
C GLN A 210 9.83 2.56 21.02
N ASN A 211 10.13 3.68 21.68
CA ASN A 211 10.31 3.72 23.13
C ASN A 211 9.05 3.29 23.91
N TRP A 212 7.85 3.48 23.35
CA TRP A 212 6.61 2.96 23.95
C TRP A 212 6.44 1.45 23.71
N ALA A 213 6.69 0.98 22.48
CA ALA A 213 6.65 -0.44 22.14
C ALA A 213 7.65 -1.27 22.98
N ASP A 214 8.89 -0.79 23.13
CA ASP A 214 9.95 -1.41 23.94
C ASP A 214 9.59 -1.56 25.43
N THR A 215 8.52 -0.91 25.94
CA THR A 215 8.02 -1.17 27.30
C THR A 215 7.32 -2.53 27.46
N CYS A 216 6.92 -3.16 26.35
CA CYS A 216 6.09 -4.37 26.30
C CYS A 216 4.77 -4.29 27.10
N ARG A 217 4.28 -3.08 27.42
CA ARG A 217 2.96 -2.87 28.02
C ARG A 217 1.92 -2.76 26.93
N TYR A 218 0.80 -3.48 27.04
CA TYR A 218 -0.31 -3.33 26.11
C TYR A 218 -1.28 -2.27 26.62
N GLY A 219 -1.23 -1.09 26.02
CA GLY A 219 -2.04 0.07 26.37
C GLY A 219 -1.57 1.32 25.65
N HIS A 220 -2.39 2.36 25.69
CA HIS A 220 -2.06 3.65 25.08
C HIS A 220 -1.02 4.43 25.90
N SER A 221 -0.15 5.17 25.21
CA SER A 221 0.67 6.21 25.85
C SER A 221 -0.18 7.43 26.20
N THR A 222 0.31 8.31 27.09
CA THR A 222 -0.41 9.56 27.39
C THR A 222 -0.34 10.52 26.20
N TYR A 223 -1.33 11.41 26.08
CA TYR A 223 -1.41 12.34 24.97
C TYR A 223 -0.20 13.29 24.91
N GLU A 224 0.30 13.68 26.08
CA GLU A 224 1.48 14.52 26.30
C GLU A 224 2.75 13.80 25.87
N TYR A 225 2.92 12.51 26.24
CA TYR A 225 4.06 11.69 25.82
C TYR A 225 4.20 11.66 24.30
N ARG A 226 3.10 11.43 23.58
CA ARG A 226 3.06 11.45 22.11
C ARG A 226 2.93 12.85 21.50
N LYS A 227 3.23 13.91 22.26
CA LYS A 227 3.23 15.32 21.85
C LYS A 227 1.93 15.77 21.16
N ASN A 228 0.78 15.44 21.77
CA ASN A 228 -0.56 15.71 21.25
C ASN A 228 -0.85 15.04 19.88
N GLY A 229 -0.20 13.91 19.62
CA GLY A 229 -0.50 13.03 18.49
C GLY A 229 -1.66 12.06 18.76
N GLY A 230 -2.18 11.46 17.70
CA GLY A 230 -2.99 10.25 17.78
C GLY A 230 -2.12 9.00 17.91
N GLU A 231 -2.71 7.87 18.26
CA GLU A 231 -1.99 6.61 18.41
C GLU A 231 -2.89 5.42 18.09
N ASN A 232 -2.37 4.47 17.32
CA ASN A 232 -2.91 3.12 17.21
C ASN A 232 -1.95 2.13 17.89
N ILE A 233 -2.49 1.13 18.58
CA ILE A 233 -1.71 0.06 19.22
C ILE A 233 -2.20 -1.32 18.76
N TYR A 234 -1.31 -2.30 18.76
CA TYR A 234 -1.61 -3.66 18.34
C TYR A 234 -0.74 -4.68 19.08
N LYS A 235 -1.30 -5.85 19.35
CA LYS A 235 -0.61 -7.01 19.92
C LYS A 235 -0.98 -8.27 19.15
N TRP A 236 0.03 -9.07 18.83
CA TRP A 236 -0.11 -10.42 18.29
C TRP A 236 0.70 -11.39 19.15
N SER A 237 0.25 -12.64 19.30
CA SER A 237 0.98 -13.68 20.06
C SER A 237 1.01 -14.99 19.28
N LYS A 238 2.16 -15.71 19.34
CA LYS A 238 2.30 -17.09 18.83
C LYS A 238 3.02 -18.00 19.83
N SER A 239 2.93 -19.31 19.62
CA SER A 239 3.58 -20.34 20.44
C SER A 239 4.99 -20.73 19.96
N ASP A 240 5.40 -20.30 18.77
CA ASP A 240 6.56 -20.81 18.04
C ASP A 240 7.68 -19.78 17.79
N THR A 241 7.34 -18.61 17.23
CA THR A 241 8.34 -17.63 16.77
C THR A 241 7.75 -16.23 16.55
N TYR A 242 8.63 -15.23 16.47
CA TYR A 242 8.28 -13.88 16.03
C TYR A 242 8.19 -13.79 14.49
N ASP A 243 7.13 -13.15 13.99
CA ASP A 243 7.07 -12.74 12.57
C ASP A 243 8.06 -11.60 12.26
N SER A 244 8.28 -11.34 10.97
CA SER A 244 9.04 -10.16 10.54
C SER A 244 8.37 -8.85 10.95
N ILE A 245 9.17 -7.77 10.98
CA ILE A 245 8.67 -6.40 11.20
C ILE A 245 7.61 -6.06 10.15
N ASP A 246 7.93 -6.20 8.87
CA ASP A 246 7.01 -5.93 7.76
C ASP A 246 5.70 -6.73 7.88
N THR A 247 5.78 -8.03 8.19
CA THR A 247 4.60 -8.89 8.39
C THR A 247 3.72 -8.41 9.54
N ASN A 248 4.30 -8.14 10.71
CA ASN A 248 3.56 -7.65 11.88
C ASN A 248 2.96 -6.27 11.64
N MET A 249 3.69 -5.37 10.99
CA MET A 249 3.24 -4.01 10.72
C MET A 249 2.14 -3.97 9.65
N LEU A 250 2.24 -4.77 8.59
CA LEU A 250 1.19 -4.89 7.58
C LEU A 250 -0.06 -5.55 8.16
N ARG A 251 0.09 -6.56 9.04
CA ARG A 251 -1.02 -7.16 9.79
C ARG A 251 -1.69 -6.14 10.71
N ALA A 252 -0.94 -5.39 11.51
CA ALA A 252 -1.47 -4.33 12.37
C ALA A 252 -2.23 -3.27 11.56
N THR A 253 -1.60 -2.73 10.51
CA THR A 253 -2.18 -1.72 9.61
C THR A 253 -3.47 -2.23 8.94
N GLY A 254 -3.48 -3.50 8.51
CA GLY A 254 -4.64 -4.16 7.93
C GLY A 254 -5.78 -4.39 8.93
N MET A 255 -5.50 -4.97 10.09
CA MET A 255 -6.51 -5.22 11.14
C MET A 255 -7.11 -3.91 11.67
N TRP A 256 -6.30 -2.87 11.89
CA TRP A 256 -6.79 -1.53 12.21
C TRP A 256 -7.64 -0.92 11.10
N TRP A 257 -7.37 -1.24 9.83
CA TRP A 257 -8.16 -0.70 8.72
C TRP A 257 -9.50 -1.41 8.57
N ASP A 258 -9.48 -2.74 8.75
CA ASP A 258 -10.62 -3.62 8.58
C ASP A 258 -11.75 -3.41 9.60
N GLU A 259 -11.54 -2.61 10.64
CA GLU A 259 -12.60 -2.13 11.53
C GLU A 259 -13.74 -1.41 10.78
N ILE A 260 -13.46 -0.84 9.59
CA ILE A 260 -14.50 -0.28 8.71
C ILE A 260 -15.54 -1.32 8.26
N LYS A 261 -15.17 -2.60 8.26
CA LYS A 261 -16.06 -3.74 7.97
C LYS A 261 -16.95 -4.12 9.16
N LEU A 262 -16.83 -3.42 10.30
CA LEU A 262 -17.61 -3.62 11.53
C LEU A 262 -18.62 -2.50 11.81
N ILE A 263 -18.63 -1.43 10.99
CA ILE A 263 -19.53 -0.27 11.14
C ILE A 263 -20.17 0.10 9.79
N ASN A 264 -21.45 0.51 9.82
CA ASN A 264 -22.13 1.11 8.66
C ASN A 264 -21.88 2.62 8.63
N MET A 265 -21.64 3.17 7.44
CA MET A 265 -21.23 4.55 7.19
C MET A 265 -22.08 5.18 6.07
N THR A 266 -23.41 5.05 6.19
CA THR A 266 -24.37 5.32 5.12
C THR A 266 -24.60 6.81 4.91
N ASN A 267 -24.85 7.54 6.00
CA ASN A 267 -25.28 8.94 5.95
C ASN A 267 -24.12 9.91 6.15
N ALA A 268 -24.38 11.22 6.29
CA ALA A 268 -23.33 12.20 6.49
C ALA A 268 -22.82 12.20 7.95
N GLU A 269 -23.76 12.07 8.88
CA GLU A 269 -23.57 12.05 10.33
C GLU A 269 -22.76 10.84 10.84
N ASP A 270 -22.78 9.71 10.11
CA ASP A 270 -21.94 8.54 10.44
C ASP A 270 -20.43 8.84 10.35
N TYR A 271 -20.02 9.89 9.62
CA TYR A 271 -18.62 10.30 9.50
C TYR A 271 -18.20 11.35 10.55
N ILE A 272 -19.09 11.71 11.49
CA ILE A 272 -18.82 12.64 12.59
C ILE A 272 -18.35 11.87 13.81
N MET A 273 -17.12 12.12 14.25
CA MET A 273 -16.45 11.34 15.30
C MET A 273 -17.19 11.35 16.64
N ASN A 274 -17.50 10.15 17.14
CA ASN A 274 -18.32 9.91 18.32
C ASN A 274 -17.95 8.56 18.99
N ASN A 275 -18.56 8.27 20.15
CA ASN A 275 -18.24 7.08 20.95
C ASN A 275 -18.45 5.73 20.23
N LYS A 276 -19.46 5.60 19.36
CA LYS A 276 -19.70 4.39 18.54
C LYS A 276 -18.53 4.16 17.58
N ILE A 277 -18.07 5.21 16.89
CA ILE A 277 -16.94 5.11 15.96
C ILE A 277 -15.65 4.86 16.74
N LEU A 278 -15.36 5.62 17.79
CA LEU A 278 -14.12 5.47 18.55
C LEU A 278 -13.97 4.07 19.18
N GLY A 279 -15.09 3.47 19.64
CA GLY A 279 -15.09 2.14 20.26
C GLY A 279 -15.15 0.94 19.30
N VAL A 280 -15.45 1.15 18.01
CA VAL A 280 -15.60 0.06 17.01
C VAL A 280 -14.59 0.18 15.86
N ALA A 281 -14.29 1.41 15.43
CA ALA A 281 -13.48 1.73 14.26
C ALA A 281 -12.50 2.90 14.51
N GLY A 282 -12.01 3.04 15.75
CA GLY A 282 -11.13 4.12 16.18
C GLY A 282 -9.74 4.06 15.54
N HIS A 283 -9.20 2.86 15.27
CA HIS A 283 -7.91 2.72 14.60
C HIS A 283 -8.05 2.97 13.10
N TRP A 284 -9.16 2.54 12.49
CA TRP A 284 -9.49 2.87 11.09
C TRP A 284 -9.64 4.38 10.90
N SER A 285 -10.45 5.04 11.75
CA SER A 285 -10.73 6.47 11.60
C SER A 285 -9.49 7.33 11.76
N GLN A 286 -8.51 6.92 12.57
CA GLN A 286 -7.22 7.59 12.65
C GLN A 286 -6.38 7.37 11.38
N GLN A 287 -6.38 6.17 10.78
CA GLN A 287 -5.71 5.97 9.47
C GLN A 287 -6.38 6.76 8.35
N ALA A 288 -7.71 6.86 8.35
CA ALA A 288 -8.51 7.56 7.34
C ALA A 288 -8.54 9.10 7.53
N TRP A 289 -8.08 9.61 8.69
CA TRP A 289 -8.30 11.01 9.08
C TRP A 289 -7.68 12.01 8.09
N GLY A 290 -8.51 12.78 7.39
CA GLY A 290 -8.10 13.54 6.20
C GLY A 290 -6.92 14.48 6.47
N ALA A 291 -6.98 15.23 7.57
CA ALA A 291 -5.98 16.25 7.94
C ALA A 291 -4.69 15.71 8.61
N THR A 292 -4.54 14.41 8.83
CA THR A 292 -3.29 13.82 9.35
C THR A 292 -2.23 13.80 8.24
N THR A 293 -0.99 14.18 8.56
CA THR A 293 0.10 14.41 7.57
C THR A 293 1.43 13.74 7.92
N LYS A 294 1.57 13.18 9.12
CA LYS A 294 2.77 12.51 9.63
C LYS A 294 2.43 11.18 10.29
N LEU A 295 3.35 10.22 10.13
CA LEU A 295 3.34 8.89 10.73
C LEU A 295 4.71 8.58 11.34
N GLY A 296 4.76 7.87 12.46
CA GLY A 296 5.98 7.22 12.94
C GLY A 296 5.61 6.05 13.84
N CYS A 297 6.21 4.88 13.63
CA CYS A 297 5.80 3.66 14.33
C CYS A 297 6.97 2.98 15.05
N GLY A 298 6.63 2.22 16.09
CA GLY A 298 7.50 1.38 16.89
C GLY A 298 7.02 -0.07 16.91
N ILE A 299 7.95 -1.01 17.09
CA ILE A 299 7.66 -2.43 17.20
C ILE A 299 8.58 -3.11 18.21
N ALA A 300 8.06 -4.01 19.04
CA ALA A 300 8.85 -4.75 20.01
C ALA A 300 8.46 -6.23 20.05
N ASN A 301 9.48 -7.08 20.13
CA ASN A 301 9.33 -8.49 20.45
C ASN A 301 9.33 -8.61 21.98
N CYS A 302 8.26 -9.20 22.50
CA CYS A 302 7.88 -9.24 23.92
C CYS A 302 7.50 -10.66 24.31
N SER A 303 7.60 -10.98 25.61
CA SER A 303 7.12 -12.26 26.14
C SER A 303 5.81 -12.09 26.89
N ASP A 304 4.85 -12.97 26.62
CA ASP A 304 3.57 -13.05 27.34
C ASP A 304 3.44 -14.45 27.94
N GLY A 305 4.07 -14.66 29.10
CA GLY A 305 4.34 -16.00 29.62
C GLY A 305 5.21 -16.79 28.65
N ALA A 306 4.68 -17.91 28.14
CA ALA A 306 5.33 -18.76 27.13
C ALA A 306 5.11 -18.29 25.68
N TRP A 307 4.33 -17.24 25.44
CA TRP A 307 3.97 -16.78 24.10
C TRP A 307 4.93 -15.71 23.56
N TYR A 308 5.29 -15.85 22.29
CA TYR A 308 6.03 -14.90 21.47
C TYR A 308 5.09 -13.76 21.08
N ALA A 309 5.04 -12.69 21.89
CA ALA A 309 4.18 -11.54 21.68
C ALA A 309 4.90 -10.45 20.87
N THR A 310 4.25 -9.87 19.86
CA THR A 310 4.74 -8.68 19.16
C THR A 310 3.83 -7.50 19.48
N HIS A 311 4.39 -6.42 20.01
CA HIS A 311 3.69 -5.16 20.25
C HIS A 311 4.03 -4.17 19.13
N VAL A 312 3.02 -3.50 18.58
CA VAL A 312 3.15 -2.47 17.53
C VAL A 312 2.45 -1.21 18.00
N VAL A 313 3.07 -0.06 17.74
CA VAL A 313 2.58 1.28 18.09
C VAL A 313 2.77 2.18 16.87
N CYS A 314 1.78 2.93 16.45
CA CYS A 314 1.93 3.99 15.45
C CYS A 314 1.40 5.32 15.99
N HIS A 315 2.22 6.37 15.93
CA HIS A 315 1.84 7.75 16.25
C HIS A 315 1.46 8.52 14.99
N TYR A 316 0.46 9.39 15.11
CA TYR A 316 -0.15 10.14 14.00
C TYR A 316 -0.19 11.64 14.32
N TYR A 317 0.17 12.50 13.38
CA TYR A 317 0.06 13.96 13.55
C TYR A 317 -0.39 14.66 12.25
N VAL A 318 -1.31 15.62 12.25
CA VAL A 318 -2.15 16.06 13.38
C VAL A 318 -3.01 14.90 13.89
N ALA A 319 -3.27 14.85 15.20
CA ALA A 319 -4.14 13.85 15.80
C ALA A 319 -5.52 13.85 15.16
N GLY A 320 -6.02 12.65 14.85
CA GLY A 320 -7.39 12.41 14.44
C GLY A 320 -8.29 12.14 15.63
N ASN A 321 -9.41 11.46 15.38
CA ASN A 321 -10.38 11.01 16.38
C ASN A 321 -10.89 12.11 17.33
N ARG A 322 -10.93 13.35 16.85
CA ARG A 322 -11.43 14.50 17.61
C ARG A 322 -12.95 14.51 17.58
N PHE A 323 -13.59 14.39 18.74
CA PHE A 323 -15.05 14.36 18.85
C PHE A 323 -15.73 15.53 18.15
N LYS A 324 -16.85 15.25 17.46
CA LYS A 324 -17.64 16.19 16.64
C LYS A 324 -16.98 16.70 15.36
N ASP A 325 -15.68 16.46 15.13
CA ASP A 325 -15.07 16.68 13.82
C ASP A 325 -15.47 15.54 12.86
N GLN A 326 -15.50 15.85 11.57
CA GLN A 326 -15.66 14.86 10.51
C GLN A 326 -14.31 14.15 10.24
N ILE A 327 -14.34 12.83 10.04
CA ILE A 327 -13.11 12.04 9.79
C ILE A 327 -12.37 12.54 8.55
N TYR A 328 -13.10 12.89 7.50
CA TYR A 328 -12.59 13.58 6.31
C TYR A 328 -13.68 14.38 5.62
N GLU A 329 -13.31 15.43 4.89
CA GLU A 329 -14.27 16.22 4.10
C GLU A 329 -14.75 15.44 2.87
N PHE A 330 -16.06 15.44 2.60
CA PHE A 330 -16.59 14.80 1.38
C PHE A 330 -16.19 15.55 0.10
N GLY A 331 -15.86 14.79 -0.93
CA GLY A 331 -15.47 15.29 -2.24
C GLY A 331 -14.54 14.31 -2.95
N ASN A 332 -14.11 14.62 -4.17
CA ASN A 332 -13.10 13.78 -4.83
C ASN A 332 -11.69 14.13 -4.33
N GLY A 333 -10.82 13.13 -4.26
CA GLY A 333 -9.39 13.34 -4.09
C GLY A 333 -8.83 14.28 -5.17
N CYS A 334 -7.75 14.99 -4.83
CA CYS A 334 -7.27 16.12 -5.62
C CYS A 334 -6.83 15.72 -7.04
N SER A 335 -7.06 16.64 -7.98
CA SER A 335 -6.65 16.59 -9.38
C SER A 335 -5.69 17.72 -9.76
N ASN A 336 -5.54 18.75 -8.90
CA ASN A 336 -4.55 19.83 -9.00
C ASN A 336 -4.32 20.47 -7.61
N ASP A 337 -3.27 21.30 -7.50
CA ASP A 337 -2.83 21.91 -6.23
C ASP A 337 -3.89 22.79 -5.55
N SER A 338 -4.78 23.45 -6.31
CA SER A 338 -5.77 24.39 -5.75
C SER A 338 -6.89 23.72 -4.96
N GLU A 339 -7.05 22.40 -5.13
CA GLU A 339 -8.03 21.58 -4.40
C GLU A 339 -7.53 21.16 -3.01
N CYS A 340 -6.25 21.40 -2.68
CA CYS A 340 -5.62 21.03 -1.41
C CYS A 340 -5.61 22.19 -0.41
N THR A 341 -6.75 22.44 0.22
CA THR A 341 -7.03 23.70 0.92
C THR A 341 -6.79 23.68 2.44
N THR A 342 -6.75 22.52 3.11
CA THR A 342 -6.62 22.44 4.58
C THR A 342 -5.32 23.05 5.12
N TYR A 343 -4.23 22.95 4.37
CA TYR A 343 -2.95 23.57 4.70
C TYR A 343 -2.48 24.49 3.57
N LYS A 344 -2.13 25.74 3.90
CA LYS A 344 -1.64 26.73 2.91
C LYS A 344 -0.43 26.20 2.15
N ASN A 345 -0.37 26.54 0.86
CA ASN A 345 0.69 26.18 -0.10
C ASN A 345 0.87 24.66 -0.31
N SER A 346 -0.15 23.84 -0.01
CA SER A 346 -0.13 22.41 -0.37
C SER A 346 -0.17 22.21 -1.87
N THR A 347 0.36 21.06 -2.31
CA THR A 347 0.27 20.60 -3.71
C THR A 347 -0.48 19.26 -3.78
N CYS A 348 -0.80 18.79 -4.98
CA CYS A 348 -1.51 17.54 -5.19
C CYS A 348 -0.61 16.46 -5.82
N ASN A 349 -0.54 15.29 -5.20
CA ASN A 349 -0.02 14.09 -5.85
C ASN A 349 -1.12 13.47 -6.72
N THR A 350 -1.26 13.96 -7.96
CA THR A 350 -2.35 13.57 -8.87
C THR A 350 -2.40 12.07 -9.23
N ARG A 351 -1.34 11.29 -8.92
CA ARG A 351 -1.32 9.83 -9.13
C ARG A 351 -2.16 9.08 -8.09
N ASN A 352 -2.08 9.46 -6.82
CA ASN A 352 -2.85 8.85 -5.72
C ASN A 352 -3.99 9.77 -5.22
N LYS A 353 -4.10 10.98 -5.78
CA LYS A 353 -5.07 12.03 -5.45
C LYS A 353 -4.98 12.52 -4.00
N LEU A 354 -3.79 12.41 -3.39
CA LEU A 354 -3.53 12.88 -2.03
C LEU A 354 -2.86 14.26 -2.03
N CYS A 355 -3.23 15.06 -1.04
CA CYS A 355 -2.66 16.38 -0.83
C CYS A 355 -1.32 16.30 -0.09
N LEU A 356 -0.33 17.09 -0.51
CA LEU A 356 1.01 17.14 0.06
C LEU A 356 1.14 18.38 0.94
N GLN A 357 1.22 18.19 2.26
CA GLN A 357 1.50 19.29 3.18
C GLN A 357 2.97 19.74 3.00
N PRO A 358 3.25 21.05 2.88
CA PRO A 358 4.61 21.56 2.77
C PRO A 358 5.54 21.04 3.87
N ARG A 359 6.82 20.89 3.52
CA ARG A 359 7.89 20.76 4.52
C ARG A 359 8.11 22.15 5.13
N LYS A 360 8.30 22.19 6.45
CA LYS A 360 8.80 23.36 7.17
C LYS A 360 10.32 23.24 7.30
#